data_AF-A0A1Q4A2P8-F1
#
_entry.id   AF-A0A1Q4A2P8-F1
#
_cell.length_a   1.000
_cell.length_b   1.000
_cell.length_c   1.000
_cell.angle_alpha   90.00
_cell.angle_beta   90.00
_cell.angle_gamma   90.00
#
_symmetry.space_group_name_H-M   'P 1'
#
loop_
_entity.id
_entity.type
_entity.pdbx_description
1 polymer ?
#
loop_
_entity_poly.entity_id
_entity_poly.type
_entity_poly.pdbx_seq_one_letter_code
_entity_poly.pdbx_strand_id
1 'polypeptide(L)'
;MSCIRFNTPAQRAQLAALAPGMLTPEEIAAQHPAPPVTDSKIRRLRLLAADANPKIREAAASSYHAPVDLYETLAHDADEGVRAVVARNTATPCDILRELAHDESPVVRGWVAVNYFVPADVMGELAEDEDAVVRGLVEWKATLAAEAEAEAVAG
;
A
#
# COMPACT_ATOMS: atom_id res chain seq x y z
N MET A 1 -27.00 36.67 4.53
CA MET A 1 -25.72 37.02 5.19
C MET A 1 -25.42 35.90 6.20
N SER A 2 -24.49 35.02 5.87
CA SER A 2 -24.15 33.86 6.72
C SER A 2 -23.18 34.31 7.81
N CYS A 3 -23.60 34.21 9.07
CA CYS A 3 -22.77 34.52 10.23
C CYS A 3 -21.84 33.34 10.52
N ILE A 4 -20.64 33.32 9.93
CA ILE A 4 -19.60 32.38 10.34
C ILE A 4 -19.18 32.78 11.76
N ARG A 5 -19.63 32.00 12.76
CA ARG A 5 -19.18 32.14 14.15
C ARG A 5 -17.78 31.55 14.26
N PHE A 6 -16.77 32.40 14.43
CA PHE A 6 -15.45 31.96 14.86
C PHE A 6 -15.48 31.74 16.37
N ASN A 7 -15.28 30.49 16.81
CA ASN A 7 -15.07 30.20 18.23
C ASN A 7 -13.84 30.97 18.73
N THR A 8 -13.94 31.55 19.91
CA THR A 8 -12.79 32.21 20.55
C THR A 8 -11.73 31.17 20.91
N PRO A 9 -10.46 31.58 21.09
CA PRO A 9 -9.41 30.67 21.57
C PRO A 9 -9.79 29.93 22.86
N ALA A 10 -10.47 30.60 23.80
CA ALA A 10 -10.95 29.99 25.04
C ALA A 10 -12.03 28.93 24.79
N GLN A 11 -12.97 29.19 23.86
CA GLN A 11 -14.00 28.21 23.47
C GLN A 11 -13.38 27.00 22.77
N ARG A 12 -12.33 27.19 21.95
CA ARG A 12 -11.58 26.08 21.34
C ARG A 12 -10.84 25.24 22.39
N ALA A 13 -10.19 25.87 23.36
CA ALA A 13 -9.52 25.18 24.45
C ALA A 13 -10.51 24.39 25.33
N GLN A 14 -11.67 24.98 25.62
CA GLN A 14 -12.74 24.32 26.36
C GLN A 14 -13.34 23.13 25.59
N LEU A 15 -13.53 23.25 24.28
CA LEU A 15 -13.97 22.14 23.43
C LEU A 15 -12.93 21.01 23.38
N ALA A 16 -11.63 21.33 23.36
CA ALA A 16 -10.58 20.31 23.42
C ALA A 16 -10.52 19.61 24.78
N ALA A 17 -10.71 20.34 25.88
CA ALA A 17 -10.74 19.78 27.24
C ALA A 17 -11.99 18.92 27.52
N LEU A 18 -13.10 19.21 26.84
CA LEU A 18 -14.36 18.48 26.94
C LEU A 18 -14.57 17.47 25.82
N ALA A 19 -13.63 17.39 24.86
CA ALA A 19 -13.69 16.40 23.80
C ALA A 19 -13.65 15.02 24.48
N PRO A 20 -14.62 14.12 24.22
CA PRO A 20 -14.50 12.75 24.70
C PRO A 20 -13.15 12.23 24.23
N GLY A 21 -12.42 11.55 25.12
CA GLY A 21 -11.13 10.95 24.76
C GLY A 21 -11.35 10.11 23.50
N MET A 22 -10.81 10.58 22.38
CA MET A 22 -10.88 9.83 21.14
C MET A 22 -10.19 8.51 21.42
N LEU A 23 -10.95 7.42 21.35
CA LEU A 23 -10.41 6.09 21.53
C LEU A 23 -9.23 5.94 20.57
N THR A 24 -8.14 5.39 21.06
CA THR A 24 -7.00 5.03 20.23
C THR A 24 -7.44 4.02 19.17
N PRO A 25 -6.74 3.91 18.03
CA PRO A 25 -7.03 2.89 17.02
C PRO A 25 -7.09 1.47 17.60
N GLU A 26 -6.25 1.20 18.62
CA GLU A 26 -6.21 -0.07 19.35
C GLU A 26 -7.49 -0.31 20.17
N GLU A 27 -7.96 0.71 20.90
CA GLU A 27 -9.21 0.62 21.68
C GLU A 27 -10.43 0.46 20.78
N ILE A 28 -10.47 1.14 19.62
CA ILE A 28 -11.52 0.97 18.61
C ILE A 28 -11.50 -0.46 18.05
N ALA A 29 -10.31 -0.98 17.70
CA ALA A 29 -10.16 -2.32 17.18
C ALA A 29 -10.54 -3.40 18.22
N ALA A 30 -10.25 -3.17 19.51
CA ALA A 30 -10.65 -4.07 20.58
C ALA A 30 -12.18 -4.11 20.78
N GLN A 31 -12.85 -2.96 20.61
CA GLN A 31 -14.32 -2.89 20.69
C GLN A 31 -15.02 -3.44 19.44
N HIS A 32 -14.35 -3.35 18.29
CA HIS A 32 -14.89 -3.75 16.99
C HIS A 32 -13.88 -4.61 16.21
N PRO A 33 -13.61 -5.85 16.67
CA PRO A 33 -12.64 -6.71 16.01
C PRO A 33 -13.10 -7.08 14.60
N ALA A 34 -12.17 -7.06 13.65
CA ALA A 34 -12.42 -7.54 12.30
C ALA A 34 -12.76 -9.04 12.33
N PRO A 35 -13.67 -9.52 11.46
CA PRO A 35 -13.98 -10.94 11.38
C PRO A 35 -12.72 -11.73 10.99
N PRO A 36 -12.53 -12.94 11.57
CA PRO A 36 -11.34 -13.73 11.29
C PRO A 36 -11.28 -14.14 9.83
N VAL A 37 -10.07 -14.28 9.30
CA VAL A 37 -9.85 -14.87 7.98
C VAL A 37 -10.11 -16.36 8.07
N THR A 38 -11.19 -16.81 7.44
CA THR A 38 -11.60 -18.22 7.45
C THR A 38 -10.98 -18.99 6.29
N ASP A 39 -10.88 -20.32 6.42
CA ASP A 39 -10.47 -21.21 5.32
C ASP A 39 -11.36 -21.06 4.08
N SER A 40 -12.65 -20.78 4.29
CA SER A 40 -13.60 -20.51 3.20
C SER A 40 -13.25 -19.24 2.42
N LYS A 41 -12.71 -18.22 3.08
CA LYS A 41 -12.22 -16.99 2.43
C LYS A 41 -10.96 -17.26 1.63
N ILE A 42 -9.99 -17.99 2.18
CA ILE A 42 -8.76 -18.39 1.47
C ILE A 42 -9.09 -19.25 0.25
N ARG A 43 -10.00 -20.23 0.38
CA ARG A 43 -10.48 -21.06 -0.73
C ARG A 43 -11.08 -20.19 -1.84
N ARG A 44 -11.88 -19.18 -1.49
CA ARG A 44 -12.46 -18.25 -2.48
C ARG A 44 -11.38 -17.46 -3.21
N LEU A 45 -10.37 -16.94 -2.51
CA LEU A 45 -9.25 -16.23 -3.15
C LEU A 45 -8.53 -17.11 -4.17
N ARG A 46 -8.29 -18.39 -3.84
CA ARG A 46 -7.69 -19.35 -4.78
C ARG A 46 -8.55 -19.60 -6.02
N LEU A 47 -9.88 -19.66 -5.87
CA LEU A 47 -10.79 -19.78 -7.02
C LEU A 47 -10.72 -18.55 -7.93
N LEU A 48 -10.71 -17.35 -7.35
CA LEU A 48 -10.63 -16.09 -8.10
C LEU A 48 -9.28 -15.93 -8.82
N ALA A 49 -8.19 -16.37 -8.18
CA ALA A 49 -6.85 -16.35 -8.76
C ALA A 49 -6.68 -17.31 -9.95
N ALA A 50 -7.56 -18.30 -10.12
CA ALA A 50 -7.54 -19.24 -11.23
C ALA A 50 -8.54 -18.88 -12.35
N ASP A 51 -9.22 -17.74 -12.24
CA ASP A 51 -10.23 -17.33 -13.23
C ASP A 51 -9.59 -16.99 -14.58
N ALA A 52 -10.29 -17.29 -15.67
CA ALA A 52 -9.84 -16.98 -17.02
C ALA A 52 -9.73 -15.46 -17.25
N ASN A 53 -10.57 -14.66 -16.59
CA ASN A 53 -10.56 -13.22 -16.71
C ASN A 53 -9.49 -12.59 -15.82
N PRO A 54 -8.48 -11.88 -16.38
CA PRO A 54 -7.43 -11.25 -15.60
C PRO A 54 -7.98 -10.23 -14.59
N LYS A 55 -9.10 -9.56 -14.87
CA LYS A 55 -9.71 -8.62 -13.91
C LYS A 55 -10.23 -9.29 -12.64
N ILE A 56 -10.60 -10.57 -12.71
CA ILE A 56 -11.00 -11.35 -11.54
C ILE A 56 -9.75 -11.78 -10.76
N ARG A 57 -8.66 -12.12 -11.46
CA ARG A 57 -7.37 -12.44 -10.82
C ARG A 57 -6.74 -11.22 -10.15
N GLU A 58 -6.85 -10.03 -10.75
CA GLU A 58 -6.48 -8.75 -10.13
C GLU A 58 -7.20 -8.53 -8.80
N ALA A 59 -8.50 -8.86 -8.72
CA ALA A 59 -9.25 -8.77 -7.48
C ALA A 59 -8.67 -9.70 -6.39
N ALA A 60 -8.24 -10.91 -6.75
CA ALA A 60 -7.55 -11.81 -5.83
C ALA A 60 -6.19 -11.23 -5.39
N ALA A 61 -5.40 -10.70 -6.33
CA ALA A 61 -4.09 -10.09 -6.07
C ALA A 61 -4.17 -8.86 -5.14
N SER A 62 -5.27 -8.11 -5.21
CA SER A 62 -5.49 -6.93 -4.34
C SER A 62 -5.85 -7.26 -2.89
N SER A 63 -6.11 -8.53 -2.57
CA SER A 63 -6.48 -8.92 -1.20
C SER A 63 -5.29 -8.80 -0.26
N TYR A 64 -5.48 -8.25 0.95
CA TYR A 64 -4.46 -8.26 2.03
C TYR A 64 -4.42 -9.58 2.83
N HIS A 65 -5.27 -10.54 2.47
CA HIS A 65 -5.37 -11.83 3.16
C HIS A 65 -5.04 -13.00 2.24
N ALA A 66 -4.47 -12.72 1.07
CA ALA A 66 -3.93 -13.77 0.22
C ALA A 66 -2.75 -14.43 0.95
N PRO A 67 -2.69 -15.77 0.96
CA PRO A 67 -1.54 -16.46 1.52
C PRO A 67 -0.33 -16.27 0.58
N VAL A 68 0.88 -16.44 1.13
CA VAL A 68 2.14 -16.14 0.41
C VAL A 68 2.26 -16.94 -0.90
N ASP A 69 1.90 -18.22 -0.89
CA ASP A 69 1.89 -19.08 -2.09
C ASP A 69 1.00 -18.53 -3.22
N LEU A 70 -0.06 -17.81 -2.87
CA LEU A 70 -0.95 -17.18 -3.84
C LEU A 70 -0.32 -15.93 -4.45
N TYR A 71 0.41 -15.12 -3.67
CA TYR A 71 1.16 -14.00 -4.21
C TYR A 71 2.28 -14.47 -5.13
N GLU A 72 3.00 -15.55 -4.77
CA GLU A 72 4.04 -16.14 -5.62
C GLU A 72 3.47 -16.57 -6.97
N THR A 73 2.29 -17.22 -6.95
CA THR A 73 1.59 -17.63 -8.18
C THR A 73 1.17 -16.42 -9.03
N LEU A 74 0.60 -15.38 -8.41
CA LEU A 74 0.09 -14.20 -9.12
C LEU A 74 1.20 -13.24 -9.58
N ALA A 75 2.38 -13.28 -8.95
CA ALA A 75 3.57 -12.56 -9.39
C ALA A 75 4.07 -13.07 -10.75
N HIS A 76 3.83 -14.34 -11.06
CA HIS A 76 4.17 -14.97 -12.34
C HIS A 76 2.98 -15.02 -13.32
N ASP A 77 1.92 -14.25 -13.08
CA ASP A 77 0.75 -14.26 -13.94
C ASP A 77 1.09 -13.76 -15.35
N ALA A 78 0.48 -14.36 -16.37
CA ALA A 78 0.70 -13.98 -17.76
C ALA A 78 0.20 -12.56 -18.08
N ASP A 79 -0.77 -12.05 -17.30
CA ASP A 79 -1.31 -10.70 -17.47
C ASP A 79 -0.52 -9.68 -16.64
N GLU A 80 0.02 -8.65 -17.32
CA GLU A 80 0.76 -7.54 -16.72
C GLU A 80 -0.06 -6.83 -15.62
N GLY A 81 -1.37 -6.68 -15.81
CA GLY A 81 -2.25 -6.01 -14.86
C GLY A 81 -2.33 -6.75 -13.53
N VAL A 82 -2.37 -8.08 -13.56
CA VAL A 82 -2.33 -8.91 -12.35
C VAL A 82 -1.00 -8.72 -11.61
N ARG A 83 0.13 -8.82 -12.32
CA ARG A 83 1.47 -8.62 -11.73
C ARG A 83 1.63 -7.21 -11.15
N ALA A 84 1.14 -6.19 -11.85
CA ALA A 84 1.14 -4.80 -11.38
C ALA A 84 0.31 -4.62 -10.10
N VAL A 85 -0.82 -5.31 -9.96
CA VAL A 85 -1.61 -5.28 -8.72
C VAL A 85 -0.87 -5.95 -7.57
N VAL A 86 -0.13 -7.04 -7.81
CA VAL A 86 0.76 -7.64 -6.80
C VAL A 86 1.85 -6.66 -6.39
N ALA A 87 2.54 -6.03 -7.35
CA ALA A 87 3.58 -5.04 -7.08
C ALA A 87 3.07 -3.84 -6.27
N ARG A 88 1.84 -3.37 -6.51
CA ARG A 88 1.22 -2.25 -5.77
C ARG A 88 0.72 -2.64 -4.37
N ASN A 89 0.45 -3.91 -4.11
CA ASN A 89 -0.17 -4.34 -2.86
C ASN A 89 0.84 -4.25 -1.70
N THR A 90 0.46 -3.55 -0.62
CA THR A 90 1.32 -3.34 0.55
C THR A 90 1.45 -4.58 1.44
N ALA A 91 0.60 -5.59 1.26
CA ALA A 91 0.76 -6.89 1.91
C ALA A 91 1.67 -7.85 1.13
N THR A 92 2.16 -7.46 -0.05
CA THR A 92 3.07 -8.29 -0.84
C THR A 92 4.39 -8.47 -0.08
N PRO A 93 4.82 -9.72 0.16
CA PRO A 93 6.10 -10.01 0.80
C PRO A 93 7.29 -9.38 0.07
N CYS A 94 8.29 -8.92 0.84
CA CYS A 94 9.49 -8.28 0.30
C CYS A 94 10.22 -9.14 -0.75
N ASP A 95 10.29 -10.46 -0.55
CA ASP A 95 10.96 -11.36 -1.50
C ASP A 95 10.29 -11.37 -2.88
N ILE A 96 8.96 -11.27 -2.91
CA ILE A 96 8.19 -11.17 -4.16
C ILE A 96 8.38 -9.78 -4.79
N LEU A 97 8.49 -8.72 -3.99
CA LEU A 97 8.83 -7.39 -4.51
C LEU A 97 10.24 -7.35 -5.13
N ARG A 98 11.22 -8.08 -4.58
CA ARG A 98 12.54 -8.21 -5.21
C ARG A 98 12.44 -8.88 -6.57
N GLU A 99 11.63 -9.92 -6.70
CA GLU A 99 11.42 -10.61 -7.97
C GLU A 99 10.76 -9.70 -9.01
N LEU A 100 9.67 -9.02 -8.62
CA LEU A 100 8.94 -8.10 -9.50
C LEU A 100 9.74 -6.86 -9.90
N ALA A 101 10.81 -6.52 -9.18
CA ALA A 101 11.74 -5.47 -9.59
C ALA A 101 12.50 -5.82 -10.87
N HIS A 102 12.53 -7.10 -11.26
CA HIS A 102 13.11 -7.57 -12.51
C HIS A 102 12.06 -7.97 -13.55
N ASP A 103 10.79 -7.59 -13.36
CA ASP A 103 9.72 -7.88 -14.33
C ASP A 103 10.04 -7.26 -15.70
N GLU A 104 9.66 -7.94 -16.77
CA GLU A 104 9.83 -7.46 -18.13
C GLU A 104 9.10 -6.13 -18.39
N SER A 105 8.00 -5.89 -17.67
CA SER A 105 7.18 -4.69 -17.82
C SER A 105 7.68 -3.55 -16.93
N PRO A 106 8.03 -2.38 -17.51
CA PRO A 106 8.38 -1.20 -16.73
C PRO A 106 7.20 -0.68 -15.89
N VAL A 107 5.95 -1.01 -16.26
CA VAL A 107 4.77 -0.66 -15.47
C VAL A 107 4.79 -1.41 -14.13
N VAL A 108 5.11 -2.70 -14.15
CA VAL A 108 5.21 -3.52 -12.94
C VAL A 108 6.36 -3.02 -12.07
N ARG A 109 7.55 -2.82 -12.64
CA ARG A 109 8.72 -2.26 -11.93
C ARG A 109 8.44 -0.89 -11.33
N GLY A 110 7.71 -0.03 -12.04
CA GLY A 110 7.25 1.26 -11.54
C GLY A 110 6.32 1.13 -10.32
N TRP A 111 5.40 0.15 -10.31
CA TRP A 111 4.58 -0.11 -9.13
C TRP A 111 5.40 -0.62 -7.94
N VAL A 112 6.46 -1.39 -8.17
CA VAL A 112 7.41 -1.78 -7.12
C VAL A 112 8.09 -0.54 -6.53
N ALA A 113 8.57 0.39 -7.37
CA ALA A 113 9.19 1.63 -6.92
C ALA A 113 8.26 2.46 -6.02
N VAL A 114 6.97 2.54 -6.36
CA VAL A 114 5.97 3.30 -5.60
C VAL A 114 5.46 2.55 -4.36
N ASN A 115 5.65 1.24 -4.25
CA ASN A 115 5.22 0.47 -3.09
C ASN A 115 5.97 0.94 -1.83
N TYR A 116 5.24 1.27 -0.76
CA TYR A 116 5.83 1.80 0.47
C TYR A 116 6.77 0.81 1.18
N PHE A 117 6.52 -0.49 1.04
CA PHE A 117 7.29 -1.55 1.72
C PHE A 117 8.38 -2.18 0.86
N VAL A 118 8.70 -1.57 -0.29
CA VAL A 118 9.82 -2.00 -1.12
C VAL A 118 11.14 -1.92 -0.34
N PRO A 119 11.96 -2.98 -0.36
CA PRO A 119 13.28 -2.99 0.28
C PRO A 119 14.25 -1.93 -0.30
N ALA A 120 15.19 -1.45 0.52
CA ALA A 120 16.14 -0.41 0.12
C ALA A 120 17.14 -0.87 -0.96
N ASP A 121 17.52 -2.14 -0.94
CA ASP A 121 18.33 -2.80 -1.98
C ASP A 121 17.63 -2.70 -3.35
N VAL A 122 16.34 -3.02 -3.40
CA VAL A 122 15.53 -2.92 -4.62
C VAL A 122 15.42 -1.48 -5.11
N MET A 123 15.25 -0.51 -4.22
CA MET A 123 15.23 0.91 -4.61
C MET A 123 16.55 1.37 -5.24
N GLY A 124 17.68 0.84 -4.77
CA GLY A 124 18.99 1.11 -5.37
C GLY A 124 19.13 0.54 -6.78
N GLU A 125 18.58 -0.64 -7.03
CA GLU A 125 18.54 -1.25 -8.35
C GLU A 125 17.60 -0.48 -9.32
N LEU A 126 16.40 -0.13 -8.87
CA LEU A 126 15.42 0.62 -9.67
C LEU A 126 15.86 2.06 -9.99
N ALA A 127 16.80 2.63 -9.22
CA ALA A 127 17.41 3.92 -9.54
C ALA A 127 18.23 3.88 -10.84
N GLU A 128 18.77 2.70 -11.17
CA GLU A 128 19.55 2.42 -12.39
C GLU A 128 18.73 1.65 -13.44
N ASP A 129 17.40 1.59 -13.29
CA ASP A 129 16.51 0.90 -14.24
C ASP A 129 16.69 1.44 -15.66
N GLU A 130 16.48 0.62 -16.68
CA GLU A 130 16.55 1.06 -18.08
C GLU A 130 15.46 2.08 -18.44
N ASP A 131 14.29 2.00 -17.80
CA ASP A 131 13.14 2.83 -18.07
C ASP A 131 13.21 4.17 -17.31
N ALA A 132 13.08 5.26 -18.04
CA ALA A 132 13.20 6.60 -17.47
C ALA A 132 12.06 6.97 -16.50
N VAL A 133 10.87 6.40 -16.69
CA VAL A 133 9.73 6.61 -15.78
C VAL A 133 9.99 5.92 -14.45
N VAL A 134 10.53 4.70 -14.47
CA VAL A 134 10.88 3.97 -13.24
C VAL A 134 11.94 4.75 -12.44
N ARG A 135 13.02 5.21 -13.09
CA ARG A 135 14.03 6.05 -12.43
C ARG A 135 13.43 7.33 -11.84
N GLY A 136 12.56 8.01 -12.61
CA GLY A 136 11.88 9.22 -12.15
C GLY A 136 10.95 8.99 -10.94
N LEU A 137 10.29 7.83 -10.86
CA LEU A 137 9.48 7.45 -9.69
C LEU A 137 10.34 7.21 -8.45
N VAL A 138 11.51 6.60 -8.62
CA VAL A 138 12.48 6.40 -7.53
C VAL A 138 12.99 7.75 -7.01
N GLU A 139 13.41 8.64 -7.92
CA GLU A 139 13.86 10.00 -7.57
C GLU A 139 12.76 10.78 -6.84
N TRP A 140 11.53 10.79 -7.38
CA TRP A 140 10.39 11.45 -6.75
C TRP A 140 10.11 10.92 -5.33
N LYS A 141 10.19 9.60 -5.14
CA LYS A 141 10.00 9.01 -3.81
C LYS A 141 11.13 9.41 -2.85
N ALA A 142 12.36 9.51 -3.34
CA ALA A 142 13.49 9.99 -2.55
C ALA A 142 13.33 11.47 -2.16
N THR A 143 12.78 12.33 -3.04
CA THR A 143 12.51 13.73 -2.68
C THR A 143 11.48 13.85 -1.57
N LEU A 144 10.42 13.04 -1.61
CA LEU A 144 9.40 13.03 -0.55
C LEU A 144 9.97 12.60 0.81
N ALA A 145 10.90 11.64 0.82
CA ALA A 145 11.58 11.23 2.04
C ALA A 145 12.43 12.37 2.63
N ALA A 146 13.19 13.08 1.78
CA ALA A 146 14.00 14.21 2.20
C ALA A 146 13.17 15.40 2.74
N GLU A 147 12.02 15.69 2.11
CA GLU A 147 11.09 16.73 2.58
C GLU A 147 10.51 16.37 3.95
N ALA A 148 10.08 15.13 4.15
CA ALA A 148 9.53 14.66 5.43
C ALA A 148 10.57 14.70 6.57
N GLU A 149 11.84 14.35 6.28
CA GLU A 149 12.93 14.47 7.24
C GLU A 149 13.23 15.92 7.61
N ALA A 150 13.21 16.84 6.64
CA ALA A 150 13.42 18.27 6.89
C ALA A 150 12.33 18.89 7.77
N GLU A 151 11.06 18.49 7.57
CA GLU A 151 9.95 18.93 8.42
C GLU A 151 10.05 18.37 9.85
N ALA A 152 10.47 17.11 10.00
CA ALA A 152 10.62 16.48 11.32
C ALA A 152 11.73 17.10 12.19
N VAL A 153 12.78 17.67 11.56
CA VAL A 153 13.87 18.36 12.27
C VAL A 153 13.51 19.82 12.63
N ALA A 154 12.52 20.40 11.95
CA ALA A 154 12.11 21.79 12.12
C ALA A 154 10.97 22.00 13.15
N GLY A 155 10.30 20.93 13.58
CA GLY A 155 9.20 20.94 14.57
C GLY A 155 9.64 20.55 15.97
#